data_AF-A0A9K3N419-F1
#
_entry.id   AF-A0A9K3N419-F1
#
_cell.length_a   1.000
_cell.length_b   1.000
_cell.length_c   1.000
_cell.angle_alpha   90.00
_cell.angle_beta   90.00
_cell.angle_gamma   90.00
#
_symmetry.space_group_name_H-M   'P 1'
#
loop_
_entity.id
_entity.type
_entity.pdbx_description
1 polymer ?
#
loop_
_entity_poly.entity_id
_entity_poly.type
_entity_poly.pdbx_seq_one_letter_code
_entity_poly.pdbx_strand_id
1 'polypeptide(L)'
;MANSILNASELDRAVPAFIDASRAVGHRGGYLECAQHVEEALGQEFDASHCSVTDQANAAFTRAERDYDHLSLPVMDSVAKALEHDDWCQRLKQILDPPETVELSDEEPSGGDDDGNGDGDGDGHE
;
A
#
# COMPACT_ATOMS: atom_id res chain seq x y z
N MET A 1 -23.63 2.97 -4.73
CA MET A 1 -22.77 3.08 -5.93
C MET A 1 -21.42 3.74 -5.63
N ALA A 2 -21.22 4.50 -4.53
CA ALA A 2 -19.93 5.15 -4.25
C ALA A 2 -18.74 4.23 -3.92
N ASN A 3 -18.94 2.99 -3.45
CA ASN A 3 -17.85 2.00 -3.35
C ASN A 3 -17.22 1.62 -4.71
N SER A 4 -17.82 2.02 -5.83
CA SER A 4 -17.30 1.81 -7.18
C SER A 4 -16.63 3.05 -7.78
N ILE A 5 -16.82 4.22 -7.18
CA ILE A 5 -16.41 5.51 -7.76
C ILE A 5 -15.02 5.94 -7.26
N LEU A 6 -14.68 5.60 -6.00
CA LEU A 6 -13.34 5.79 -5.44
C LEU A 6 -12.45 4.55 -5.57
N ASN A 7 -13.02 3.34 -5.64
CA ASN A 7 -12.30 2.11 -5.98
C ASN A 7 -12.29 1.90 -7.50
N ALA A 8 -11.69 2.85 -8.22
CA ALA A 8 -11.32 2.53 -9.60
C ALA A 8 -10.28 1.41 -9.53
N SER A 9 -10.50 0.29 -10.23
CA SER A 9 -9.53 -0.82 -10.25
C SER A 9 -8.14 -0.40 -10.74
N GLU A 10 -8.06 0.73 -11.42
CA GLU A 10 -6.81 1.38 -11.80
C GLU A 10 -6.10 2.02 -10.61
N LEU A 11 -6.83 2.66 -9.69
CA LEU A 11 -6.29 3.22 -8.45
C LEU A 11 -5.76 2.09 -7.54
N ASP A 12 -6.53 1.02 -7.39
CA ASP A 12 -6.15 -0.18 -6.62
C ASP A 12 -4.91 -0.90 -7.17
N ARG A 13 -4.52 -0.62 -8.43
CA ARG A 13 -3.30 -1.20 -9.04
C ARG A 13 -2.14 -0.22 -9.03
N ALA A 14 -2.39 1.03 -9.42
CA ALA A 14 -1.35 2.02 -9.59
C ALA A 14 -0.79 2.50 -8.25
N VAL A 15 -1.63 2.66 -7.21
CA VAL A 15 -1.15 3.06 -5.87
C VAL A 15 -0.22 2.00 -5.27
N PRO A 16 -0.58 0.70 -5.17
CA PRO A 16 0.35 -0.29 -4.66
C PRO A 16 1.62 -0.41 -5.51
N ALA A 17 1.49 -0.39 -6.84
CA ALA A 17 2.64 -0.45 -7.73
C ALA A 17 3.61 0.73 -7.52
N PHE A 18 3.08 1.94 -7.31
CA PHE A 18 3.88 3.13 -7.00
C PHE A 18 4.57 3.02 -5.64
N ILE A 19 3.86 2.54 -4.61
CA ILE A 19 4.43 2.34 -3.26
C ILE A 19 5.55 1.29 -3.30
N ASP A 20 5.32 0.16 -3.95
CA ASP A 20 6.31 -0.92 -4.06
C ASP A 20 7.56 -0.45 -4.81
N ALA A 21 7.39 0.28 -5.93
CA ALA A 21 8.51 0.82 -6.68
C ALA A 21 9.28 1.89 -5.89
N SER A 22 8.58 2.76 -5.16
CA SER A 22 9.19 3.76 -4.26
C SER A 22 10.04 3.09 -3.19
N ARG A 23 9.51 2.02 -2.60
CA ARG A 23 10.21 1.22 -1.58
C ARG A 23 11.46 0.58 -2.14
N ALA A 24 11.40 0.01 -3.35
CA ALA A 24 12.56 -0.58 -4.00
C ALA A 24 13.66 0.46 -4.26
N VAL A 25 13.31 1.64 -4.81
CA VAL A 25 14.27 2.73 -5.01
C VAL A 25 14.89 3.19 -3.70
N GLY A 26 14.08 3.34 -2.64
CA GLY A 26 14.58 3.70 -1.31
C GLY A 26 15.55 2.69 -0.73
N HIS A 27 15.23 1.39 -0.80
CA HIS A 27 16.12 0.31 -0.35
C HIS A 27 17.45 0.33 -1.10
N ARG A 28 17.41 0.52 -2.42
CA ARG A 28 18.63 0.63 -3.22
C ARG A 28 19.44 1.86 -2.84
N GLY A 29 18.79 3.02 -2.70
CA GLY A 29 19.44 4.27 -2.29
C GLY A 29 20.15 4.12 -0.93
N GLY A 30 19.45 3.55 0.06
CA GLY A 30 20.02 3.30 1.38
C GLY A 30 21.20 2.32 1.35
N TYR A 31 21.13 1.25 0.54
CA TYR A 31 22.27 0.35 0.35
C TYR A 31 23.49 1.10 -0.21
N LEU A 32 23.29 1.91 -1.26
CA LEU A 32 24.39 2.64 -1.92
C LEU A 32 25.03 3.66 -0.97
N GLU A 33 24.23 4.35 -0.16
CA GLU A 33 24.72 5.25 0.88
C GLU A 33 25.54 4.51 1.94
N CYS A 34 25.07 3.35 2.43
CA CYS A 34 25.82 2.53 3.36
C CYS A 34 27.12 1.99 2.75
N ALA A 35 27.09 1.53 1.49
CA ALA A 35 28.26 1.05 0.78
C ALA A 35 29.31 2.15 0.69
N GLN A 36 28.92 3.37 0.29
CA GLN A 36 29.82 4.53 0.25
C GLN A 36 30.49 4.80 1.61
N HIS A 37 29.73 4.82 2.70
CA HIS A 37 30.31 5.05 4.04
C HIS A 37 31.34 3.98 4.43
N VAL A 38 31.11 2.72 4.04
CA VAL A 38 32.05 1.62 4.28
C VAL A 38 33.29 1.75 3.41
N GLU A 39 33.13 2.13 2.14
CA GLU A 39 34.26 2.41 1.24
C GLU A 39 35.18 3.49 1.81
N GLU A 40 34.59 4.59 2.27
CA GLU A 40 35.32 5.72 2.85
C GLU A 40 36.04 5.33 4.16
N ALA A 41 35.43 4.48 4.99
CA ALA A 41 36.00 4.05 6.26
C ALA A 41 37.12 3.00 6.09
N LEU A 42 36.98 2.08 5.13
CA LEU A 42 37.90 0.95 4.95
C LEU A 42 38.94 1.19 3.83
N GLY A 43 38.72 2.16 2.95
CA GLY A 43 39.57 2.41 1.78
C GLY A 43 39.50 1.31 0.73
N GLN A 44 38.41 0.53 0.72
CA GLN A 44 38.18 -0.59 -0.20
C GLN A 44 36.87 -0.36 -0.96
N GLU A 45 36.88 -0.56 -2.27
CA GLU A 45 35.70 -0.48 -3.13
C GLU A 45 34.65 -1.54 -2.75
N PHE A 46 33.40 -1.12 -2.68
CA PHE A 46 32.20 -1.88 -2.32
C PHE A 46 31.15 -1.63 -3.40
N ASP A 47 30.93 -2.65 -4.24
CA ASP A 47 29.98 -2.54 -5.32
C ASP A 47 28.52 -2.80 -4.88
N ALA A 48 27.60 -2.64 -5.84
CA ALA A 48 26.19 -2.96 -5.65
C ALA A 48 25.85 -4.45 -5.82
N SER A 49 26.85 -5.35 -5.92
CA SER A 49 26.61 -6.78 -6.23
C SER A 49 25.82 -7.50 -5.13
N HIS A 50 25.93 -7.03 -3.89
CA HIS A 50 25.18 -7.55 -2.75
C HIS A 50 23.87 -6.79 -2.49
N CYS A 51 23.53 -5.80 -3.30
CA CYS A 51 22.24 -5.13 -3.22
C CYS A 51 21.14 -6.09 -3.68
N SER A 52 20.15 -6.35 -2.83
CA SER A 52 18.99 -7.17 -3.19
C SER A 52 18.07 -6.51 -4.22
N VAL A 53 18.25 -5.20 -4.46
CA VAL A 53 17.48 -4.41 -5.41
C VAL A 53 18.34 -3.98 -6.58
N THR A 54 17.89 -4.31 -7.79
CA THR A 54 18.62 -4.00 -9.02
C THR A 54 18.46 -2.53 -9.44
N ASP A 55 19.36 -2.09 -10.32
CA ASP A 55 19.35 -0.76 -10.95
C ASP A 55 18.06 -0.46 -11.74
N GLN A 56 17.31 -1.50 -12.11
CA GLN A 56 16.03 -1.38 -12.80
C GLN A 56 14.93 -0.77 -11.91
N ALA A 57 15.12 -0.73 -10.58
CA ALA A 57 14.16 -0.13 -9.66
C ALA A 57 13.83 1.33 -10.02
N ASN A 58 14.82 2.11 -10.47
CA ASN A 58 14.60 3.50 -10.90
C ASN A 58 13.69 3.58 -12.13
N ALA A 59 13.92 2.73 -13.13
CA ALA A 59 13.09 2.69 -14.33
C ALA A 59 11.65 2.22 -14.02
N ALA A 60 11.52 1.24 -13.12
CA ALA A 60 10.23 0.76 -12.62
C ALA A 60 9.48 1.86 -11.85
N PHE A 61 10.18 2.62 -11.00
CA PHE A 61 9.63 3.77 -10.29
C PHE A 61 9.15 4.85 -11.25
N THR A 62 9.97 5.30 -12.22
CA THR A 62 9.53 6.30 -13.22
C THR A 62 8.31 5.82 -14.02
N ARG A 63 8.19 4.52 -14.29
CA ARG A 63 7.00 3.98 -14.93
C ARG A 63 5.79 4.04 -14.01
N ALA A 64 5.92 3.58 -12.77
CA ALA A 64 4.82 3.58 -11.79
C ALA A 64 4.38 5.00 -11.41
N GLU A 65 5.32 5.93 -11.30
CA GLU A 65 5.07 7.36 -11.10
C GLU A 65 4.25 7.94 -12.25
N ARG A 66 4.66 7.68 -13.51
CA ARG A 66 3.87 8.10 -14.67
C ARG A 66 2.46 7.52 -14.62
N ASP A 67 2.33 6.22 -14.35
CA ASP A 67 1.03 5.54 -14.30
C ASP A 67 0.16 6.12 -13.16
N TYR A 68 0.77 6.51 -12.04
CA TYR A 68 0.12 7.19 -10.92
C TYR A 68 -0.32 8.63 -11.26
N ASP A 69 0.56 9.42 -11.85
CA ASP A 69 0.29 10.83 -12.20
C ASP A 69 -0.79 10.99 -13.27
N HIS A 70 -0.94 9.97 -14.13
CA HIS A 70 -1.92 9.97 -15.23
C HIS A 70 -3.19 9.18 -14.90
N LEU A 71 -3.41 8.84 -13.64
CA LEU A 71 -4.66 8.21 -13.20
C LEU A 71 -5.85 9.11 -13.50
N SER A 72 -6.76 8.61 -14.35
CA SER A 72 -8.06 9.22 -14.50
C SER A 72 -8.99 8.66 -13.43
N LEU A 73 -9.42 9.51 -12.52
CA LEU A 73 -10.43 9.15 -11.52
C LEU A 73 -11.80 9.57 -12.06
N PRO A 74 -12.69 8.63 -12.45
CA PRO A 74 -13.99 8.96 -13.03
C PRO A 74 -14.88 9.83 -12.13
N VAL A 75 -14.62 9.79 -10.81
CA VAL A 75 -15.26 10.69 -9.85
C VAL A 75 -14.96 12.16 -10.13
N MET A 76 -13.76 12.49 -10.59
CA MET A 76 -13.34 13.88 -10.80
C MET A 76 -14.12 14.51 -11.95
N ASP A 77 -14.35 13.77 -13.04
CA ASP A 77 -15.21 14.23 -14.14
C ASP A 77 -16.66 14.39 -13.69
N SER A 78 -17.14 13.50 -12.82
CA SER A 78 -18.50 13.54 -12.28
C SER A 78 -18.70 14.74 -11.34
N VAL A 79 -17.71 15.02 -10.50
CA VAL A 79 -17.66 16.21 -9.63
C VAL A 79 -17.59 17.48 -10.47
N ALA A 80 -16.71 17.54 -11.47
CA ALA A 80 -16.57 18.69 -12.36
C ALA A 80 -17.91 19.03 -13.04
N LYS A 81 -18.59 18.03 -13.61
CA LYS A 81 -19.93 18.20 -14.20
C LYS A 81 -20.97 18.63 -13.16
N ALA A 82 -20.95 18.08 -11.95
CA ALA A 82 -21.90 18.46 -10.90
C ALA A 82 -21.77 19.94 -10.50
N LEU A 83 -20.56 20.49 -10.52
CA LEU A 83 -20.27 21.89 -10.20
C LEU A 83 -20.76 22.88 -11.26
N GLU A 84 -21.09 22.43 -12.47
CA GLU A 84 -21.63 23.28 -13.54
C GLU A 84 -23.13 23.61 -13.36
N HIS A 85 -23.81 22.99 -12.39
CA HIS A 85 -25.26 23.10 -12.19
C HIS A 85 -25.64 23.90 -10.94
N ASP A 86 -26.79 24.58 -10.97
CA ASP A 86 -27.32 25.36 -9.84
C ASP A 86 -27.61 24.48 -8.59
N ASP A 87 -27.97 23.22 -8.80
CA ASP A 87 -28.23 22.21 -7.77
C ASP A 87 -26.99 21.38 -7.41
N TRP A 88 -25.78 21.92 -7.64
CA TRP A 88 -24.49 21.24 -7.38
C TRP A 88 -24.42 20.53 -6.03
N CYS A 89 -24.96 21.15 -4.98
CA CYS A 89 -24.88 20.62 -3.62
C CYS A 89 -25.67 19.31 -3.45
N GLN A 90 -26.80 19.16 -4.16
CA GLN A 90 -27.59 17.93 -4.16
C GLN A 90 -26.94 16.85 -5.04
N ARG A 91 -26.35 17.25 -6.17
CA ARG A 91 -25.63 16.34 -7.08
C ARG A 91 -24.37 15.77 -6.45
N LEU A 92 -23.57 16.59 -5.78
CA LEU A 92 -22.38 16.13 -5.06
C LEU A 92 -22.75 15.15 -3.95
N LYS A 93 -23.84 15.40 -3.21
CA LYS A 93 -24.34 14.45 -2.21
C LYS A 93 -24.63 13.10 -2.86
N GLN A 94 -25.36 13.06 -3.97
CA GLN A 94 -25.66 11.81 -4.69
C GLN A 94 -24.41 11.08 -5.22
N ILE A 95 -23.39 11.81 -5.65
CA ILE A 95 -22.13 11.23 -6.15
C ILE A 95 -21.31 10.60 -5.00
N LEU A 96 -21.27 11.28 -3.85
CA LEU A 96 -20.44 10.90 -2.71
C LEU A 96 -21.17 10.00 -1.70
N ASP A 97 -22.49 9.81 -1.84
CA ASP A 97 -23.27 9.01 -0.89
C ASP A 97 -22.85 7.53 -0.96
N PRO A 98 -22.34 6.95 0.14
CA PRO A 98 -22.04 5.53 0.20
C PRO A 98 -23.29 4.71 -0.14
N PRO A 99 -23.19 3.59 -0.89
CA PRO A 99 -24.29 2.63 -0.89
C PRO A 99 -24.56 2.20 0.54
N GLU A 100 -25.82 1.97 0.90
CA GLU A 100 -26.15 1.27 2.15
C GLU A 100 -25.28 0.02 2.24
N THR A 101 -24.49 -0.06 3.31
CA THR A 101 -23.76 -1.27 3.67
C THR A 101 -24.80 -2.33 3.94
N VAL A 102 -24.87 -3.34 3.08
CA VAL A 102 -25.53 -4.59 3.46
C VAL A 102 -24.71 -5.12 4.62
N GLU A 103 -25.27 -5.06 5.83
CA GLU A 103 -24.71 -5.67 7.04
C GLU A 103 -24.38 -7.13 6.70
N LEU A 104 -23.11 -7.41 6.44
CA LEU A 104 -22.60 -8.78 6.41
C LEU A 104 -22.79 -9.25 7.85
N SER A 105 -23.79 -10.10 8.08
CA SER A 105 -24.01 -10.71 9.40
C SER A 105 -22.71 -11.37 9.83
N ASP A 106 -22.07 -10.77 10.82
CA ASP A 106 -20.90 -11.30 11.51
C ASP A 106 -21.42 -12.49 12.35
N GLU A 107 -21.53 -13.64 11.71
CA GLU A 107 -21.74 -14.90 12.41
C GLU A 107 -20.40 -15.25 13.07
N GLU A 108 -20.22 -14.78 14.31
CA GLU A 108 -19.08 -15.15 15.14
C GLU A 108 -19.00 -16.68 15.24
N PRO A 109 -17.81 -17.30 15.06
CA PRO A 109 -17.65 -18.72 15.32
C PRO A 109 -17.87 -18.94 16.83
N SER A 110 -18.93 -19.70 17.16
CA SER A 110 -19.21 -20.11 18.53
C SER A 110 -17.97 -20.77 19.13
N GLY A 111 -17.49 -20.18 20.23
CA GLY A 111 -16.44 -20.75 21.06
C GLY A 111 -16.81 -22.16 21.50
N GLY A 112 -15.95 -23.12 21.18
CA GLY A 112 -15.88 -24.41 21.86
C GLY A 112 -14.64 -24.39 22.73
N ASP A 113 -14.85 -24.29 24.04
CA ASP A 113 -13.85 -24.59 25.06
C ASP A 113 -13.36 -26.04 24.87
N ASP A 114 -12.04 -26.25 24.77
CA ASP A 114 -11.45 -27.54 25.14
C ASP A 114 -10.14 -27.29 25.91
N ASP A 115 -10.18 -27.73 27.15
CA ASP A 115 -9.27 -27.51 28.25
C ASP A 115 -7.91 -28.17 28.07
N GLY A 116 -6.83 -27.50 28.51
CA GLY A 116 -5.51 -28.12 28.51
C GLY A 116 -4.40 -27.36 29.22
N ASN A 117 -4.67 -26.74 30.38
CA ASN A 117 -3.61 -26.22 31.25
C ASN A 117 -2.91 -27.38 31.96
N GLY A 118 -1.66 -27.65 31.59
CA GLY A 118 -0.79 -28.64 32.24
C GLY A 118 0.50 -28.00 32.70
N ASP A 119 0.42 -27.18 33.75
CA ASP A 119 1.59 -26.73 34.51
C ASP A 119 2.21 -27.93 35.22
N GLY A 120 3.47 -28.23 34.89
CA GLY A 120 4.28 -29.24 35.56
C GLY A 120 5.60 -28.63 36.02
N ASP A 121 5.58 -28.02 37.20
CA ASP A 121 6.78 -27.74 38.00
C ASP A 121 7.40 -29.06 38.51
N GLY A 122 8.73 -29.17 38.48
CA GLY A 122 9.46 -30.29 39.06
C GLY A 122 10.99 -30.14 38.98
N ASP A 123 11.57 -29.55 40.03
CA ASP A 123 13.00 -29.49 40.36
C ASP A 123 13.72 -30.85 40.31
N GLY A 124 15.04 -30.86 40.05
CA GLY A 124 15.86 -32.06 40.27
C GLY A 124 17.33 -31.95 39.86
N HIS A 125 18.17 -31.69 40.85
CA HIS A 125 19.64 -31.74 40.88
C HIS A 125 20.24 -33.11 40.50
N GLU A 126 21.35 -33.12 39.74
CA GLU A 126 22.57 -33.93 39.96
C GLU A 126 23.74 -33.43 39.09
#